data_AF-A0A0S3U0C4-F1
#
_entry.id   AF-A0A0S3U0C4-F1
#
_cell.length_a   1.000
_cell.length_b   1.000
_cell.length_c   1.000
_cell.angle_alpha   90.00
_cell.angle_beta   90.00
_cell.angle_gamma   90.00
#
_symmetry.space_group_name_H-M   'P 1'
#
loop_
_entity.id
_entity.type
_entity.pdbx_description
1 polymer ?
#
loop_
_entity_poly.entity_id
_entity_poly.type
_entity_poly.pdbx_seq_one_letter_code
_entity_poly.pdbx_strand_id
1 'polypeptide(L)'
;MLAKSFLLMQFAAMYELELTRKAQKFYENADASLVRRLNQCFDQLRQDPYSLSNVKAMKGNYEGCFRYRVGDYRVIYRIDEISSDGHSDEMREVVIVLLIAHRREVYHDR
;
A
#
# COMPACT_ATOMS: atom_id res chain seq x y z
N MET A 1 -6.52 -16.96 -39.98
CA MET A 1 -6.13 -17.75 -38.80
C MET A 1 -5.16 -16.88 -38.00
N LEU A 2 -5.70 -16.10 -37.05
CA LEU A 2 -5.64 -16.37 -35.60
C LEU A 2 -4.20 -16.54 -35.12
N ALA A 3 -3.66 -15.80 -34.17
CA ALA A 3 -4.13 -14.68 -33.39
C ALA A 3 -2.87 -14.10 -32.75
N LYS A 4 -2.81 -12.79 -32.57
CA LYS A 4 -2.16 -12.13 -31.43
C LYS A 4 -2.66 -10.70 -31.44
N SER A 5 -3.96 -10.60 -31.14
CA SER A 5 -4.46 -9.49 -30.34
C SER A 5 -3.48 -9.31 -29.19
N PHE A 6 -2.63 -8.30 -29.32
CA PHE A 6 -1.77 -7.83 -28.26
C PHE A 6 -2.73 -7.21 -27.26
N LEU A 7 -3.26 -8.07 -26.39
CA LEU A 7 -4.13 -7.73 -25.30
C LEU A 7 -3.50 -6.53 -24.59
N LEU A 8 -4.16 -5.37 -24.65
CA LEU A 8 -3.98 -4.34 -23.63
C LEU A 8 -4.31 -5.05 -22.31
N MET A 9 -3.31 -5.58 -21.63
CA MET A 9 -3.41 -5.81 -20.19
C MET A 9 -3.41 -4.41 -19.58
N GLN A 10 -4.60 -3.80 -19.51
CA GLN A 10 -4.90 -2.95 -18.39
C GLN A 10 -4.59 -3.78 -17.14
N PHE A 11 -3.44 -3.55 -16.50
CA PHE A 11 -3.34 -3.82 -15.08
C PHE A 11 -4.21 -2.75 -14.42
N ALA A 12 -5.53 -2.93 -14.47
CA ALA A 12 -6.43 -2.16 -13.64
C ALA A 12 -5.99 -2.45 -12.20
N ALA A 13 -5.50 -1.43 -11.50
CA ALA A 13 -5.29 -1.52 -10.07
C ALA A 13 -6.63 -1.92 -9.43
N MET A 14 -6.63 -2.97 -8.62
CA MET A 14 -7.84 -3.42 -7.92
C MET A 14 -8.16 -2.48 -6.76
N TYR A 15 -7.13 -1.87 -6.18
CA TYR A 15 -7.24 -0.95 -5.05
C TYR A 15 -6.59 0.39 -5.39
N GLU A 16 -7.22 1.47 -4.95
CA GLU A 16 -6.55 2.77 -4.88
C GLU A 16 -5.54 2.76 -3.73
N LEU A 17 -4.57 3.69 -3.75
CA LEU A 17 -3.58 3.79 -2.68
C LEU A 17 -3.34 5.24 -2.31
N GLU A 18 -3.52 5.54 -1.04
CA GLU A 18 -3.31 6.86 -0.46
C GLU A 18 -2.21 6.83 0.59
N LEU A 19 -1.44 7.92 0.66
CA LEU A 19 -0.47 8.14 1.72
C LEU A 19 -1.04 9.17 2.70
N THR A 20 -1.05 8.83 3.99
CA THR A 20 -1.22 9.85 5.02
C THR A 20 -0.10 10.89 4.93
N ARG A 21 -0.32 12.10 5.47
CA ARG A 21 0.72 13.16 5.48
C ARG A 21 2.06 12.69 6.07
N LYS A 22 2.03 11.84 7.11
CA LYS A 22 3.24 11.28 7.74
C LYS A 22 3.99 10.35 6.78
N ALA A 23 3.26 9.43 6.11
CA ALA A 23 3.84 8.53 5.13
C ALA A 23 4.35 9.27 3.88
N GLN A 24 3.58 10.24 3.38
CA GLN A 24 3.98 11.09 2.25
C GLN A 24 5.28 11.83 2.55
N LYS A 25 5.37 12.50 3.70
CA LYS A 25 6.58 13.21 4.11
C LYS A 25 7.80 12.29 4.20
N PHE A 26 7.62 11.07 4.71
CA PHE A 26 8.71 10.09 4.71
C PHE A 26 9.13 9.74 3.28
N TYR A 27 8.17 9.43 2.41
CA TYR A 27 8.41 9.05 1.02
C TYR A 27 9.15 10.15 0.24
N GLU A 28 8.75 11.41 0.41
CA GLU A 28 9.38 12.56 -0.25
C GLU A 28 10.84 12.80 0.17
N ASN A 29 11.21 12.39 1.39
CA ASN A 29 12.57 12.51 1.91
C ASN A 29 13.42 11.23 1.72
N ALA A 30 12.84 10.16 1.17
CA ALA A 30 13.54 8.91 0.95
C ALA A 30 14.54 9.02 -0.20
N ASP A 31 15.65 8.30 -0.10
CA ASP A 31 16.61 8.22 -1.21
C ASP A 31 16.00 7.49 -2.43
N ALA A 32 16.59 7.71 -3.61
CA ALA A 32 16.10 7.15 -4.86
C ALA A 32 15.99 5.61 -4.87
N SER A 33 16.87 4.92 -4.15
CA SER A 33 16.86 3.45 -4.04
C SER A 33 15.70 2.96 -3.17
N LEU A 34 15.41 3.65 -2.06
CA LEU A 34 14.26 3.37 -1.22
C LEU A 34 12.95 3.72 -1.94
N VAL A 35 12.86 4.87 -2.61
CA VAL A 35 11.69 5.26 -3.42
C VAL A 35 11.35 4.20 -4.45
N ARG A 36 12.33 3.69 -5.21
CA ARG A 36 12.11 2.62 -6.19
C ARG A 36 11.47 1.38 -5.56
N ARG A 37 11.95 0.97 -4.39
CA ARG A 37 11.42 -0.21 -3.67
C ARG A 37 10.04 0.06 -3.07
N LEU A 38 9.77 1.28 -2.61
CA LEU A 38 8.45 1.69 -2.12
C LEU A 38 7.42 1.68 -3.26
N ASN A 39 7.78 2.15 -4.46
CA ASN A 39 6.88 2.09 -5.61
C ASN A 39 6.53 0.65 -6.00
N GLN A 40 7.50 -0.27 -6.00
CA GLN A 40 7.23 -1.70 -6.20
C GLN A 40 6.30 -2.27 -5.13
N CYS A 41 6.47 -1.87 -3.87
CA CYS A 41 5.56 -2.23 -2.79
C CYS A 41 4.15 -1.69 -3.05
N PHE A 42 4.01 -0.43 -3.45
CA PHE A 42 2.71 0.20 -3.71
C PHE A 42 2.00 -0.45 -4.90
N ASP A 43 2.72 -0.78 -5.97
CA ASP A 43 2.14 -1.46 -7.12
C ASP A 43 1.59 -2.84 -6.77
N GLN A 44 2.28 -3.58 -5.87
CA GLN A 44 1.77 -4.85 -5.38
C GLN A 44 0.56 -4.68 -4.46
N LEU A 45 0.58 -3.69 -3.56
CA LEU A 45 -0.56 -3.41 -2.68
C LEU A 45 -1.81 -2.99 -3.45
N ARG A 46 -1.65 -2.27 -4.57
CA ARG A 46 -2.76 -1.94 -5.48
C ARG A 46 -3.36 -3.15 -6.19
N GLN A 47 -2.67 -4.30 -6.21
CA GLN A 47 -3.14 -5.53 -6.82
C GLN A 47 -3.77 -6.46 -5.77
N ASP A 48 -3.07 -6.72 -4.68
CA ASP A 48 -3.55 -7.56 -3.57
C ASP A 48 -2.89 -7.10 -2.26
N PRO A 49 -3.62 -6.37 -1.40
CA PRO A 49 -3.07 -5.88 -0.14
C PRO A 49 -3.12 -6.92 0.98
N TYR A 50 -3.60 -8.14 0.77
CA TYR A 50 -3.82 -9.12 1.85
C TYR A 50 -2.80 -10.26 1.82
N SER A 51 -2.54 -10.85 0.64
CA SER A 51 -1.92 -12.18 0.56
C SER A 51 -0.47 -12.21 0.04
N LEU A 52 0.25 -11.09 0.15
CA LEU A 52 1.64 -11.01 -0.29
C LEU A 52 2.60 -11.62 0.73
N SER A 53 3.67 -12.27 0.27
CA SER A 53 4.67 -12.91 1.14
C SER A 53 5.37 -11.97 2.13
N ASN A 54 5.37 -10.66 1.83
CA ASN A 54 5.97 -9.63 2.66
C ASN A 54 4.96 -8.94 3.60
N VAL A 55 3.68 -9.33 3.54
CA VAL A 55 2.59 -8.79 4.33
C VAL A 55 2.34 -9.64 5.56
N LYS A 56 2.08 -8.99 6.69
CA LYS A 56 1.55 -9.64 7.91
C LYS A 56 0.52 -8.73 8.56
N ALA A 57 -0.60 -9.31 8.98
CA ALA A 57 -1.54 -8.67 9.88
C ALA A 57 -0.88 -8.32 11.22
N MET A 58 -1.19 -7.15 11.74
CA MET A 58 -0.70 -6.67 13.03
C MET A 58 -1.70 -6.99 14.15
N LYS A 59 -1.24 -6.90 15.41
CA LYS A 59 -2.01 -7.22 16.62
C LYS A 59 -1.89 -6.09 17.64
N GLY A 60 -2.78 -6.07 18.63
CA GLY A 60 -2.78 -5.06 19.70
C GLY A 60 -3.20 -3.70 19.19
N ASN A 61 -2.46 -2.63 19.51
CA ASN A 61 -2.80 -1.25 19.11
C ASN A 61 -2.86 -1.02 17.59
N TYR A 62 -2.37 -1.97 16.79
CA TYR A 62 -2.43 -1.95 15.33
C TYR A 62 -3.35 -3.04 14.77
N GLU A 63 -4.28 -3.56 15.56
CA GLU A 63 -5.31 -4.47 15.06
C GLU A 63 -6.10 -3.81 13.90
N GLY A 64 -6.44 -4.60 12.89
CA GLY A 64 -6.99 -4.10 11.61
C GLY A 64 -5.95 -3.50 10.65
N CYS A 65 -4.69 -3.35 11.06
CA CYS A 65 -3.60 -2.92 10.17
C CYS A 65 -2.76 -4.11 9.68
N PHE A 66 -2.06 -3.86 8.59
CA PHE A 66 -1.10 -4.76 7.97
C PHE A 66 0.26 -4.09 7.89
N ARG A 67 1.31 -4.92 7.80
CA ARG A 67 2.67 -4.48 7.53
C ARG A 67 3.24 -5.17 6.31
N TYR A 68 3.68 -4.37 5.35
CA TYR A 68 4.56 -4.80 4.27
C TYR A 68 6.04 -4.52 4.61
N ARG A 69 6.94 -5.50 4.42
CA ARG A 69 8.38 -5.31 4.62
C ARG A 69 9.11 -4.90 3.33
N VAL A 70 9.82 -3.77 3.37
CA VAL A 70 10.64 -3.25 2.27
C VAL A 70 12.11 -3.16 2.72
N GLY A 71 12.83 -4.28 2.63
CA GLY A 71 14.20 -4.40 3.17
C GLY A 71 14.23 -4.16 4.68
N ASP A 72 14.86 -3.05 5.11
CA ASP A 72 14.90 -2.60 6.49
C ASP A 72 13.79 -1.62 6.88
N TYR A 73 12.90 -1.28 5.95
CA TYR A 73 11.74 -0.42 6.21
C TYR A 73 10.45 -1.24 6.30
N ARG A 74 9.46 -0.67 6.96
CA ARG A 74 8.11 -1.22 7.08
C ARG A 74 7.12 -0.17 6.61
N VAL A 75 6.17 -0.62 5.80
CA VAL A 75 4.99 0.13 5.37
C VAL A 75 3.83 -0.42 6.19
N ILE A 76 3.25 0.41 7.05
CA ILE A 76 2.06 0.09 7.84
C ILE A 76 0.85 0.69 7.11
N TYR A 77 -0.16 -0.11 6.86
CA TYR A 77 -1.35 0.30 6.13
C TYR A 77 -2.60 -0.41 6.64
N ARG A 78 -3.76 0.09 6.22
CA ARG A 78 -5.05 -0.60 6.33
C ARG A 78 -5.81 -0.46 5.01
N ILE A 79 -6.91 -1.18 4.88
CA ILE A 79 -7.83 -1.07 3.75
C ILE A 79 -9.11 -0.46 4.29
N ASP A 80 -9.56 0.65 3.69
CA ASP A 80 -10.84 1.30 4.00
C ASP A 80 -11.72 1.29 2.75
N GLU A 81 -13.04 1.31 2.93
CA GLU A 81 -14.02 1.51 1.86
C GLU A 81 -14.42 2.99 1.83
N ILE A 82 -14.27 3.65 0.68
CA ILE A 82 -14.55 5.07 0.50
C ILE A 82 -15.57 5.26 -0.63
N SER A 83 -16.58 6.10 -0.40
CA SER A 83 -17.56 6.49 -1.43
C SER A 83 -16.91 7.39 -2.48
N SER A 84 -17.09 7.05 -3.77
CA SER A 84 -16.43 7.70 -4.92
C SER A 84 -16.64 9.22 -5.03
N ASP A 85 -17.77 9.74 -4.55
CA ASP A 85 -18.21 11.14 -4.75
C ASP A 85 -19.19 11.64 -3.67
N GLY A 86 -19.34 10.91 -2.57
CA GLY A 86 -20.23 11.25 -1.45
C GLY A 86 -21.73 11.23 -1.77
N HIS A 87 -22.13 10.87 -3.00
CA HIS A 87 -23.51 10.83 -3.46
C HIS A 87 -23.88 9.52 -4.20
N SER A 88 -22.92 8.63 -4.44
CA SER A 88 -23.13 7.32 -5.06
C SER A 88 -22.99 6.16 -4.07
N ASP A 89 -23.70 5.06 -4.36
CA ASP A 89 -23.56 3.76 -3.68
C ASP A 89 -22.27 3.02 -4.10
N GLU A 90 -21.44 3.60 -4.97
CA GLU A 90 -20.20 3.00 -5.45
C GLU A 90 -19.07 3.20 -4.42
N MET A 91 -18.84 2.14 -3.64
CA MET A 91 -17.71 2.04 -2.72
C MET A 91 -16.46 1.56 -3.45
N ARG A 92 -15.32 2.16 -3.13
CA ARG A 92 -14.00 1.71 -3.59
C ARG A 92 -13.16 1.31 -2.40
N GLU A 93 -12.40 0.24 -2.55
CA GLU A 93 -11.42 -0.15 -1.55
C GLU A 93 -10.11 0.62 -1.77
N VAL A 94 -9.63 1.24 -0.70
CA VAL A 94 -8.45 2.11 -0.70
C VAL A 94 -7.45 1.60 0.31
N VAL A 95 -6.22 1.38 -0.14
CA VAL A 95 -5.08 1.09 0.72
C VAL A 95 -4.56 2.40 1.29
N ILE A 96 -4.73 2.61 2.60
CA ILE A 96 -4.24 3.81 3.28
C ILE A 96 -2.93 3.49 4.00
N VAL A 97 -1.83 4.04 3.50
CA VAL A 97 -0.50 3.93 4.13
C VAL A 97 -0.39 4.93 5.27
N LEU A 98 -0.38 4.39 6.50
CA LEU A 98 -0.33 5.15 7.75
C LEU A 98 1.09 5.58 8.13
N LEU A 99 2.08 4.72 7.88
CA LEU A 99 3.45 4.95 8.31
C LEU A 99 4.45 4.22 7.42
N ILE A 100 5.54 4.89 7.08
CA ILE A 100 6.75 4.26 6.55
C ILE A 100 7.84 4.56 7.56
N ALA A 101 8.48 3.52 8.10
CA ALA A 101 9.50 3.69 9.12
C ALA A 101 10.54 2.58 9.07
N HIS A 102 11.76 2.91 9.54
CA HIS A 102 12.83 1.93 9.64
C HIS A 102 12.46 0.87 10.70
N ARG A 103 12.89 -0.39 10.51
CA ARG A 103 12.51 -1.53 11.35
C ARG A 103 12.87 -1.36 12.84
N ARG A 104 13.80 -0.46 13.14
CA ARG A 104 14.23 -0.13 14.51
C ARG A 104 13.26 0.84 15.20
N GLU A 105 12.55 1.66 14.44
CA GLU A 105 11.73 2.77 14.97
C GLU A 105 10.25 2.39 15.11
N VAL A 106 9.79 1.38 14.37
CA VAL A 106 8.38 0.95 14.32
C VAL A 106 7.83 0.45 15.68
N TYR A 107 8.68 0.26 16.69
CA TYR A 107 8.27 -0.15 18.04
C TYR A 107 8.61 0.86 19.15
N HIS A 108 9.06 2.06 18.80
CA HIS A 108 9.50 3.07 19.77
C HIS A 108 8.46 4.15 20.10
N ASP A 109 7.26 4.14 19.50
CA ASP A 109 6.11 4.89 20.03
C ASP A 109 5.55 4.12 21.25
N ARG A 110 6.19 4.31 22.41
CA ARG A 110 5.61 4.12 23.74
C ARG A 110 5.52 5.46 24.43
#